data_AF-A0A3N5JAL7-F1
#
_entry.id   AF-A0A3N5JAL7-F1
#
_cell.length_a   1.000
_cell.length_b   1.000
_cell.length_c   1.000
_cell.angle_alpha   90.00
_cell.angle_beta   90.00
_cell.angle_gamma   90.00
#
_symmetry.space_group_name_H-M   'P 1'
#
loop_
_entity.id
_entity.type
_entity.pdbx_description
1 polymer ?
#
loop_
_entity_poly.entity_id
_entity_poly.type
_entity_poly.pdbx_seq_one_letter_code
_entity_poly.pdbx_strand_id
1 'polypeptide(L)'
;MKAVQYFSDDYLAQCRAMSPDQILRFLDDFRRLHAATPPVSKLISLKVPEDLLSAFKTKARLAGTPYQTQIKALMKAWLLEQVAGDDTL
;
A
#
# COMPACT_ATOMS: atom_id res chain seq x y z
N MET A 1 -1.11 4.08 21.22
CA MET A 1 0.16 4.53 21.82
C MET A 1 1.28 3.82 21.07
N LYS A 2 2.14 4.53 20.31
CA LYS A 2 3.29 3.87 19.64
C LYS A 2 4.27 3.47 20.74
N ALA A 3 4.66 2.20 20.79
CA ALA A 3 5.67 1.74 21.74
C ALA A 3 6.98 2.50 21.46
N VAL A 4 7.49 3.20 22.46
CA VAL A 4 8.80 3.85 22.36
C VAL A 4 9.84 2.75 22.44
N GLN A 5 10.63 2.60 21.37
CA GLN A 5 11.74 1.65 21.35
C GLN A 5 12.97 2.33 21.95
N TYR A 6 13.54 1.73 22.99
CA TYR A 6 14.78 2.20 23.61
C TYR A 6 15.96 1.41 23.03
N PHE A 7 17.04 2.10 22.68
CA PHE A 7 18.27 1.52 22.19
C PHE A 7 19.41 1.84 23.16
N SER A 8 20.32 0.90 23.37
CA SER A 8 21.51 1.12 24.19
C SER A 8 22.55 1.94 23.44
N ASP A 9 23.44 2.61 24.17
CA ASP A 9 24.54 3.37 23.58
C ASP A 9 25.49 2.47 22.78
N ASP A 10 25.73 1.24 23.25
CA ASP A 10 26.53 0.23 22.54
C ASP A 10 25.94 -0.15 21.19
N TYR A 11 24.61 -0.26 21.12
CA TYR A 11 23.90 -0.55 19.88
C TYR A 11 24.04 0.62 18.89
N LEU A 12 23.89 1.86 19.38
CA LEU A 12 24.05 3.06 18.55
C LEU A 12 25.49 3.21 18.04
N ALA A 13 26.49 2.85 18.85
CA ALA A 13 27.89 2.83 18.43
C ALA A 13 28.14 1.82 17.29
N GLN A 14 27.52 0.63 17.37
CA GLN A 14 27.59 -0.37 16.30
C GLN A 14 26.91 0.12 15.01
N CYS A 15 25.75 0.77 15.11
CA CYS A 15 25.08 1.36 13.95
C CYS A 15 25.94 2.42 13.24
N ARG A 16 26.69 3.23 14.00
CA ARG A 16 27.61 4.23 13.44
C ARG A 16 28.80 3.62 12.69
N ALA A 17 29.15 2.38 12.99
CA ALA A 17 30.25 1.65 12.35
C ALA A 17 29.81 0.79 11.15
N MET A 18 28.53 0.81 10.78
CA MET A 18 28.03 0.01 9.65
C MET A 18 28.61 0.48 8.31
N SER A 19 28.96 -0.46 7.46
CA SER A 19 29.37 -0.16 6.09
C SER A 19 28.16 0.27 5.23
N PRO A 20 28.38 1.00 4.13
CA PRO A 20 27.33 1.35 3.19
C PRO A 20 26.50 0.14 2.70
N ASP A 21 27.15 -1.00 2.43
CA ASP A 21 26.46 -2.23 2.01
C ASP A 21 25.54 -2.79 3.09
N GLN A 22 25.96 -2.72 4.36
CA GLN A 22 25.14 -3.16 5.49
C GLN A 22 23.93 -2.24 5.69
N ILE A 23 24.11 -0.93 5.49
CA ILE A 23 23.02 0.06 5.54
C ILE A 23 22.01 -0.22 4.43
N LEU A 24 22.46 -0.44 3.20
CA LEU A 24 21.59 -0.75 2.07
C LEU A 24 20.79 -2.03 2.28
N ARG A 25 21.45 -3.08 2.80
CA ARG A 25 20.78 -4.34 3.13
C ARG A 25 19.73 -4.16 4.22
N PHE A 26 20.05 -3.43 5.29
CA PHE A 26 19.09 -3.11 6.34
C PHE A 26 17.86 -2.38 5.79
N LEU A 27 18.05 -1.39 4.89
CA LEU A 27 16.95 -0.64 4.31
C LEU A 27 16.05 -1.51 3.42
N ASP A 28 16.62 -2.41 2.60
CA ASP A 28 15.81 -3.32 1.79
C ASP A 28 15.06 -4.34 2.66
N ASP A 29 15.72 -4.92 3.67
CA ASP A 29 15.10 -5.85 4.61
C ASP A 29 13.99 -5.16 5.42
N PHE A 30 14.21 -3.94 5.88
CA PHE A 30 13.22 -3.12 6.58
C PHE A 30 12.02 -2.82 5.67
N ARG A 31 12.27 -2.44 4.42
CA ARG A 31 11.21 -2.19 3.43
C ARG A 31 10.40 -3.46 3.17
N ARG A 32 11.03 -4.62 3.01
CA ARG A 32 10.35 -5.92 2.83
C ARG A 32 9.52 -6.31 4.04
N LEU A 33 10.07 -6.14 5.24
CA LEU A 33 9.39 -6.42 6.50
C LEU A 33 8.10 -5.59 6.62
N HIS A 34 8.15 -4.31 6.23
CA HIS A 34 6.99 -3.42 6.25
C HIS A 34 6.08 -3.52 5.02
N ALA A 35 6.56 -4.03 3.89
CA ALA A 35 5.75 -4.30 2.71
C ALA A 35 4.76 -5.47 2.95
N ALA A 36 5.05 -6.36 3.90
CA ALA A 36 4.18 -7.48 4.26
C ALA A 36 2.94 -7.08 5.07
N THR A 37 2.88 -5.85 5.61
CA THR A 37 1.67 -5.38 6.29
C THR A 37 0.62 -4.93 5.27
N PRO A 38 -0.57 -5.57 5.21
CA PRO A 38 -1.63 -5.08 4.34
C PRO A 38 -1.99 -3.64 4.74
N PRO A 39 -2.15 -2.72 3.77
CA PRO A 39 -2.45 -1.33 4.07
C PRO A 39 -3.76 -1.24 4.87
N VAL A 40 -3.76 -0.37 5.88
CA VAL A 40 -4.94 -0.15 6.72
C VAL A 40 -6.08 0.37 5.84
N SER A 41 -7.19 -0.36 5.83
CA SER A 41 -8.38 0.03 5.07
C SER A 41 -9.20 1.05 5.87
N LYS A 42 -9.61 2.14 5.23
CA LYS A 42 -10.54 3.12 5.78
C LYS A 42 -11.89 2.98 5.07
N LEU A 43 -12.98 2.89 5.85
CA LEU A 43 -14.33 2.87 5.29
C LEU A 43 -14.67 4.26 4.75
N ILE A 44 -15.27 4.31 3.56
CA ILE A 44 -15.75 5.53 2.92
C ILE A 44 -17.25 5.43 2.70
N SER A 45 -17.94 6.56 2.79
CA SER A 45 -19.32 6.70 2.32
C SER A 45 -19.29 7.22 0.89
N LEU A 46 -19.99 6.54 -0.02
CA LEU A 46 -20.07 6.90 -1.43
C LEU A 46 -21.54 6.77 -1.88
N LYS A 47 -22.11 7.85 -2.40
CA LYS A 47 -23.43 7.83 -3.04
C LYS A 47 -23.29 7.39 -4.50
N VAL A 48 -24.07 6.41 -4.91
CA VAL A 48 -24.07 5.85 -6.26
C VAL A 48 -25.52 5.59 -6.68
N PRO A 49 -25.92 5.84 -7.94
CA PRO A 49 -27.22 5.41 -8.44
C PRO A 49 -27.47 3.91 -8.21
N GLU A 50 -28.69 3.56 -7.82
CA GLU A 50 -29.04 2.21 -7.40
C GLU A 50 -28.99 1.20 -8.56
N ASP A 51 -29.50 1.60 -9.71
CA ASP A 51 -29.46 0.84 -10.96
C ASP A 51 -28.02 0.52 -11.38
N LEU A 52 -27.14 1.53 -11.33
CA LEU A 52 -25.72 1.39 -11.62
C LEU A 52 -25.04 0.42 -10.64
N LEU A 53 -25.30 0.58 -9.34
CA LEU A 53 -24.71 -0.30 -8.32
C LEU A 53 -25.19 -1.75 -8.48
N SER A 54 -26.46 -1.95 -8.81
CA SER A 54 -27.04 -3.27 -9.05
C SER A 54 -26.44 -3.96 -10.28
N ALA A 55 -26.34 -3.24 -11.40
CA ALA A 55 -25.71 -3.72 -12.61
C ALA A 55 -24.22 -4.05 -12.39
N PHE A 56 -23.50 -3.18 -11.68
CA PHE A 56 -22.09 -3.37 -11.37
C PHE A 56 -21.85 -4.61 -10.48
N LYS A 57 -22.65 -4.79 -9.42
CA LYS A 57 -22.60 -6.00 -8.57
C LYS A 57 -22.87 -7.27 -9.35
N THR A 58 -23.86 -7.24 -10.24
CA THR A 58 -24.21 -8.38 -11.10
C THR A 58 -23.05 -8.75 -12.02
N LYS A 59 -22.45 -7.77 -12.70
CA LYS A 59 -21.30 -7.98 -13.58
C LYS A 59 -20.08 -8.52 -12.81
N ALA A 60 -19.78 -7.96 -11.64
CA ALA A 60 -18.66 -8.42 -10.82
C ALA A 60 -18.85 -9.88 -10.35
N ARG A 61 -20.08 -10.25 -9.95
CA ARG A 61 -20.43 -11.63 -9.60
C ARG A 61 -20.25 -12.59 -10.79
N LEU A 62 -20.70 -12.21 -11.99
CA LEU A 62 -20.50 -13.02 -13.20
C LEU A 62 -19.01 -13.19 -13.55
N ALA A 63 -18.18 -12.21 -13.22
CA ALA A 63 -16.72 -12.27 -13.34
C ALA A 63 -16.02 -12.96 -12.15
N GLY A 64 -16.77 -13.56 -11.21
CA GLY A 64 -16.21 -14.28 -10.07
C GLY A 64 -15.48 -13.40 -9.04
N THR A 65 -15.70 -12.07 -9.06
CA THR A 65 -14.95 -11.12 -8.22
C THR A 65 -15.90 -10.31 -7.33
N PRO A 66 -15.63 -10.13 -6.02
CA PRO A 66 -16.40 -9.23 -5.17
C PRO A 66 -16.39 -7.79 -5.74
N TYR A 67 -17.54 -7.14 -5.77
CA TYR A 67 -17.65 -5.81 -6.39
C TYR A 67 -16.72 -4.76 -5.74
N GLN A 68 -16.46 -4.85 -4.43
CA GLN A 68 -15.50 -3.97 -3.76
C GLN A 68 -14.06 -4.18 -4.26
N THR A 69 -13.70 -5.41 -4.63
CA THR A 69 -12.40 -5.70 -5.26
C THR A 69 -12.31 -5.06 -6.63
N GLN A 70 -13.39 -5.09 -7.42
CA GLN A 70 -13.44 -4.39 -8.71
C GLN A 70 -13.33 -2.86 -8.54
N ILE A 71 -13.98 -2.26 -7.54
CA ILE A 71 -13.83 -0.83 -7.22
C ILE A 71 -12.36 -0.51 -6.93
N LYS A 72 -11.69 -1.30 -6.07
CA LYS A 72 -10.27 -1.11 -5.76
C LYS A 72 -9.37 -1.28 -7.00
N ALA A 73 -9.70 -2.22 -7.89
CA ALA A 73 -8.96 -2.42 -9.13
C ALA A 73 -9.07 -1.20 -10.06
N LEU A 74 -10.28 -0.65 -10.22
CA LEU A 74 -10.50 0.55 -11.01
C LEU A 74 -9.78 1.77 -10.43
N MET A 75 -9.81 1.94 -9.11
CA MET A 75 -9.05 3.00 -8.42
C MET A 75 -7.55 2.89 -8.69
N LYS A 76 -6.99 1.67 -8.61
CA LYS A 76 -5.57 1.43 -8.88
C LYS A 76 -5.22 1.67 -10.35
N ALA A 77 -6.02 1.15 -11.27
CA ALA A 77 -5.80 1.34 -12.70
C ALA A 77 -5.77 2.84 -13.05
N TRP A 78 -6.76 3.60 -12.56
CA TRP A 78 -6.84 5.04 -12.79
C TRP A 78 -5.60 5.79 -12.25
N LEU A 79 -5.13 5.47 -11.04
CA LEU A 79 -3.94 6.13 -10.47
C LEU A 79 -2.65 5.75 -11.21
N LEU A 80 -2.48 4.46 -11.57
CA LEU A 80 -1.26 3.98 -12.20
C LEU A 80 -1.13 4.40 -13.67
N GLU A 81 -2.26 4.57 -14.37
CA GLU A 81 -2.28 5.15 -15.72
C GLU A 81 -1.86 6.62 -15.71
N GLN A 82 -2.10 7.38 -14.63
CA GLN A 82 -1.66 8.78 -14.51
C GLN A 82 -0.18 8.93 -14.19
N VAL A 83 0.44 7.99 -13.46
CA VAL A 83 1.88 8.03 -13.16
C VAL A 83 2.74 7.88 -14.42
N ALA A 84 2.23 7.20 -15.46
CA ALA A 84 2.92 7.07 -16.74
C ALA A 84 2.88 8.35 -17.62
N GLY A 85 2.08 9.36 -17.26
CA GLY A 85 1.85 10.56 -18.06
C GLY A 85 2.55 11.83 -17.58
N ASP A 86 3.18 11.83 -16.39
CA ASP A 86 3.70 13.04 -15.74
C ASP A 86 5.25 13.15 -15.75
N ASP A 87 5.95 12.20 -16.38
CA ASP A 87 7.42 12.21 -16.54
C ASP A 87 7.90 12.93 -17.82
N THR A 88 7.06 13.81 -18.39
CA THR A 88 7.47 14.68 -19.51
C THR A 88 7.21 16.13 -19.14
N LEU A 89 8.20 16.77 -18.50
CA LEU A 89 8.54 18.20 -18.63
C LEU A 89 9.88 18.51 -17.94
#